data_AF-A0A110A7D5-F1
#
_entry.id   AF-A0A110A7D5-F1
#
_cell.length_a   1.000
_cell.length_b   1.000
_cell.length_c   1.000
_cell.angle_alpha   90.00
_cell.angle_beta   90.00
_cell.angle_gamma   90.00
#
_symmetry.space_group_name_H-M   'P 1'
#
loop_
_entity.id
_entity.type
_entity.pdbx_description
1 polymer ?
#
loop_
_entity_poly.entity_id
_entity_poly.type
_entity_poly.pdbx_seq_one_letter_code
_entity_poly.pdbx_strand_id
1 'polypeptide(L)' 'MLYEQFGQLKYKYRNQEFWCKGYYVDTAGKNAERIAEYISNQQKEDKLGKQLCIP' A
#
# COMPACT_ATOMS: atom_id res chain seq x y z
N MET A 1 -6.66 -15.80 -3.84
CA MET A 1 -6.21 -14.39 -3.98
C MET A 1 -7.22 -13.45 -3.31
N LEU A 2 -6.79 -12.28 -2.82
CA LEU A 2 -7.62 -11.37 -2.00
C LEU A 2 -9.00 -11.06 -2.62
N TYR A 3 -9.06 -10.84 -3.94
CA TYR A 3 -10.33 -10.57 -4.64
C TYR A 3 -11.23 -11.79 -4.82
N GLU A 4 -10.69 -13.01 -4.80
CA GLU A 4 -11.48 -14.25 -4.85
C GLU A 4 -12.17 -14.48 -3.50
N GLN A 5 -11.50 -14.12 -2.40
CA GLN A 5 -12.05 -14.22 -1.05
C GLN A 5 -12.99 -13.06 -0.71
N PHE A 6 -12.73 -11.87 -1.26
CA PHE A 6 -13.47 -10.65 -0.97
C PHE A 6 -13.91 -9.93 -2.24
N GLY A 7 -14.87 -10.49 -2.96
CA GLY A 7 -15.38 -9.94 -4.23
C GLY A 7 -15.86 -8.48 -4.14
N GLN A 8 -16.35 -8.06 -2.97
CA GLN A 8 -16.74 -6.67 -2.70
C GLN A 8 -15.60 -5.65 -2.85
N LEU A 9 -14.35 -6.05 -2.61
CA LEU A 9 -13.19 -5.17 -2.79
C LEU A 9 -12.99 -4.80 -4.26
N LYS A 10 -13.35 -5.67 -5.20
CA LYS A 10 -13.25 -5.39 -6.64
C LYS A 10 -14.14 -4.21 -7.04
N TYR A 11 -15.31 -4.07 -6.44
CA TYR A 11 -16.22 -2.95 -6.70
C TYR A 11 -15.77 -1.65 -6.02
N LYS A 12 -15.19 -1.77 -4.82
CA LYS A 12 -14.69 -0.62 -4.05
C LYS A 12 -13.44 0.00 -4.68
N TYR A 13 -12.48 -0.84 -5.07
CA TYR A 13 -11.21 -0.40 -5.62
C TYR A 13 -11.23 -0.28 -7.16
N ARG A 14 -12.19 -0.91 -7.85
CA ARG A 14 -12.33 -0.85 -9.33
C ARG A 14 -10.99 -1.05 -10.05
N ASN A 15 -10.46 0.03 -10.64
CA ASN A 15 -9.20 0.07 -11.40
C ASN A 15 -7.99 0.52 -10.55
N GLN A 16 -8.15 0.65 -9.24
CA GLN A 16 -7.08 1.01 -8.30
C GLN A 16 -6.41 -0.25 -7.75
N GLU A 17 -5.11 -0.14 -7.53
CA GLU A 17 -4.28 -1.19 -6.95
C GLU A 17 -4.55 -1.27 -5.43
N PHE A 18 -4.66 -2.49 -4.91
CA PHE A 18 -4.91 -2.68 -3.47
C PHE A 18 -3.66 -2.42 -2.62
N TRP A 19 -2.48 -2.75 -3.13
CA TRP A 19 -1.20 -2.56 -2.44
C TRP A 19 -0.48 -1.32 -2.96
N CYS A 20 0.23 -0.62 -2.07
CA CYS A 20 1.25 0.36 -2.45
C CYS A 20 2.31 -0.29 -3.35
N LYS A 21 2.88 0.47 -4.30
CA LYS A 21 3.88 -0.05 -5.24
C LYS A 21 5.20 -0.40 -4.56
N GLY A 22 5.55 0.34 -3.51
CA GLY A 22 6.75 0.08 -2.74
C GLY A 22 6.57 -1.06 -1.75
N TYR A 23 7.68 -1.73 -1.43
CA TYR A 23 7.78 -2.66 -0.32
C TYR A 23 9.06 -2.40 0.49
N TYR A 24 8.99 -2.71 1.78
CA TYR A 24 10.14 -2.71 2.69
C TYR A 24 10.34 -4.12 3.23
N VAL A 25 11.60 -4.57 3.24
CA VAL A 25 12.00 -5.88 3.74
C VAL A 25 13.10 -5.66 4.77
N ASP A 26 12.93 -6.29 5.93
CA ASP A 26 13.94 -6.35 6.97
C ASP A 26 14.18 -7.81 7.36
N THR A 27 15.37 -8.08 7.89
CA THR A 27 15.71 -9.39 8.45
C THR A 27 15.02 -9.57 9.82
N ALA A 28 15.24 -10.68 10.52
CA ALA A 28 14.54 -11.01 11.76
C ALA A 28 14.79 -10.04 12.95
N GLY A 29 15.45 -8.89 12.73
CA GLY A 29 15.69 -7.83 13.71
C GLY A 29 14.56 -6.80 13.86
N LYS A 30 13.54 -6.79 12.98
CA LYS A 30 12.36 -5.89 13.00
C LYS A 30 12.66 -4.49 13.54
N ASN A 31 13.28 -3.64 12.71
CA ASN A 31 13.50 -2.25 13.08
C ASN A 31 12.20 -1.42 12.97
N ALA A 32 11.50 -1.24 14.09
CA ALA A 32 10.23 -0.51 14.14
C ALA A 32 10.34 0.95 13.67
N GLU A 33 11.45 1.64 13.97
CA GLU A 33 11.68 3.03 13.56
C GLU A 33 11.80 3.14 12.03
N ARG A 34 12.54 2.22 11.41
CA ARG A 34 12.69 2.17 9.95
C ARG A 34 11.39 1.82 9.24
N ILE A 35 10.61 0.89 9.80
CA ILE A 35 9.29 0.55 9.26
C ILE A 35 8.36 1.77 9.31
N ALA A 36 8.34 2.50 10.42
CA ALA A 36 7.51 3.70 10.56
C ALA A 36 7.93 4.82 9.59
N GLU A 37 9.23 5.07 9.46
CA GLU A 37 9.78 6.02 8.50
C GLU A 37 9.38 5.65 7.06
N TYR A 38 9.55 4.37 6.70
CA TYR A 38 9.20 3.87 5.37
C TYR A 38 7.72 4.06 5.06
N ILE A 39 6.82 3.68 5.98
CA ILE A 39 5.37 3.84 5.79
C ILE A 39 5.01 5.33 5.61
N SER A 40 5.59 6.22 6.41
CA SER A 40 5.36 7.67 6.30
C SER A 40 5.79 8.21 4.93
N ASN A 41 6.96 7.79 4.44
CA ASN A 41 7.47 8.23 3.15
C ASN A 41 6.63 7.67 1.99
N GLN A 42 6.30 6.38 2.02
CA GLN A 42 5.44 5.74 1.02
C GLN A 42 4.07 6.42 0.93
N GLN A 43 3.46 6.78 2.07
CA GLN A 43 2.19 7.52 2.06
C GLN A 43 2.29 8.92 1.44
N LYS A 44 3.42 9.61 1.63
CA LYS A 44 3.65 10.92 1.00
C LYS A 44 3.79 10.78 -0.51
N GLU A 45 4.55 9.80 -0.97
CA GLU A 45 4.74 9.51 -2.39
C GLU A 45 3.43 9.08 -3.06
N ASP A 46 2.66 8.20 -2.42
CA ASP A 46 1.38 7.72 -2.97
C ASP A 46 0.31 8.83 -3.03
N LYS A 47 0.38 9.83 -2.14
CA LYS A 47 -0.47 11.04 -2.16
C LYS A 47 -0.09 11.98 -3.28
N LEU A 48 1.20 12.15 -3.55
CA LEU A 48 1.70 12.95 -4.68
C LEU A 48 1.42 12.24 -6.01
N GLY A 49 1.48 10.91 -6.00
CA GLY A 49 1.13 10.06 -7.12
C GLY A 49 -0.37 10.01 -7.37
N LYS A 50 -0.76 9.24 -8.40
CA LYS A 50 -2.16 9.02 -8.76
C LYS A 50 -2.81 7.86 -8.00
N GLN A 51 -2.07 7.21 -7.11
CA GLN A 51 -2.51 5.96 -6.48
C GLN A 51 -3.55 6.18 -5.38
N LEU A 52 -3.39 7.25 -4.58
CA LEU A 52 -4.39 7.66 -3.59
C LEU A 52 -5.35 8.74 -4.09
N CYS A 53 -5.16 9.18 -5.34
CA CYS A 53 -6.04 10.19 -5.95
C CYS A 53 -7.29 9.49 -6.51
N ILE A 54 -8.46 9.96 -6.09
CA ILE A 54 -9.75 9.53 -6.65
C ILE A 54 -9.84 10.18 -8.05
N PRO A 55 -10.04 9.40 -9.13
CA PRO A 55 -10.19 9.96 -10.48
C PRO A 55 -11.41 10.87 -10.61
#